data_AF-A0A349TML1-F1
#
_entry.id   AF-A0A349TML1-F1
#
_cell.length_a   1.000
_cell.length_b   1.000
_cell.length_c   1.000
_cell.angle_alpha   90.00
_cell.angle_beta   90.00
_cell.angle_gamma   90.00
#
_symmetry.space_group_name_H-M   'P 1'
#
loop_
_entity.id
_entity.type
_entity.pdbx_description
1 polymer ?
#
loop_
_entity_poly.entity_id
_entity_poly.type
_entity_poly.pdbx_seq_one_letter_code
_entity_poly.pdbx_strand_id
1 'polypeptide(L)' 'MHCPFCGAIDTKVIDSRLVSEGNHVRRRRECITCEERFTTY' A
#
# COMPACT_ATOMS: atom_id res chain seq x y z
N MET A 1 -7.33 -0.93 -4.92
CA MET A 1 -7.13 0.19 -4.00
C MET A 1 -6.61 1.32 -4.85
N HIS A 2 -7.32 2.44 -4.86
CA HIS A 2 -6.90 3.59 -5.65
C HIS A 2 -5.66 4.22 -5.01
N CYS A 3 -4.71 4.64 -5.85
CA CYS A 3 -3.58 5.45 -5.42
C CYS A 3 -4.14 6.76 -4.84
N PRO A 4 -3.80 7.13 -3.59
CA PRO A 4 -4.32 8.35 -2.97
C PRO A 4 -3.78 9.63 -3.63
N PHE A 5 -2.73 9.53 -4.45
CA PHE A 5 -2.08 10.67 -5.10
C PHE A 5 -2.62 10.95 -6.50
N CYS A 6 -2.76 9.91 -7.34
CA CYS A 6 -3.17 10.05 -8.74
C CYS A 6 -4.51 9.39 -9.07
N GLY A 7 -5.11 8.65 -8.13
CA GLY A 7 -6.39 7.95 -8.33
C GLY A 7 -6.30 6.66 -9.16
N ALA A 8 -5.12 6.24 -9.62
CA ALA A 8 -4.97 5.02 -10.41
C ALA A 8 -5.33 3.75 -9.62
N ILE A 9 -5.86 2.73 -10.29
CA ILE A 9 -6.25 1.45 -9.66
C ILE A 9 -5.05 0.51 -9.51
N ASP A 10 -4.08 0.64 -10.42
CA ASP A 10 -2.90 -0.22 -10.51
C ASP A 10 -1.87 0.14 -9.43
N THR A 11 -1.87 -0.68 -8.38
CA THR A 11 -0.96 -0.57 -7.23
C THR A 11 -0.39 -1.94 -6.89
N LYS A 12 0.92 -1.99 -6.62
CA LYS A 12 1.65 -3.22 -6.28
C LYS A 12 1.97 -3.25 -4.80
N VAL A 13 1.74 -4.38 -4.14
CA VAL A 13 2.19 -4.59 -2.75
C VAL A 13 3.68 -4.91 -2.77
N ILE A 14 4.48 -4.13 -2.03
CA ILE A 14 5.93 -4.28 -1.96
C ILE A 14 6.44 -4.82 -0.62
N ASP A 15 5.69 -4.62 0.47
CA ASP A 15 6.06 -5.10 1.80
C ASP A 15 4.80 -5.34 2.63
N SER A 16 4.76 -6.44 3.38
CA SER A 16 3.67 -6.75 4.31
C SER A 16 4.25 -7.16 5.65
N ARG A 17 3.94 -6.39 6.70
CA ARG A 17 4.39 -6.66 8.06
C ARG A 17 3.20 -6.94 8.96
N LEU A 18 3.32 -7.99 9.77
CA LEU A 18 2.42 -8.27 10.88
C LEU A 18 2.76 -7.31 12.02
N VAL A 19 1.77 -6.61 12.55
CA VAL A 19 1.96 -5.77 13.75
C VAL A 19 1.72 -6.66 14.98
N SER A 20 2.74 -6.85 15.82
CA SER A 20 2.76 -7.84 16.91
C SER A 20 1.73 -7.64 18.03
N GLU A 21 1.00 -6.53 18.09
CA GLU A 21 0.04 -6.23 19.18
C GLU A 21 -1.43 -6.38 18.80
N GLY A 22 -1.76 -6.76 17.57
CA GLY A 22 -3.12 -7.03 17.16
C GLY A 22 -3.15 -7.25 15.66
N ASN A 23 -3.85 -8.29 15.21
CA ASN A 23 -3.96 -8.91 13.87
C ASN A 23 -4.09 -7.99 12.62
N HIS A 24 -3.41 -6.86 12.57
CA HIS A 24 -3.42 -5.87 11.52
C HIS A 24 -2.20 -6.08 10.64
N VAL A 25 -2.45 -6.14 9.33
CA VAL A 25 -1.41 -6.36 8.33
C VAL A 25 -1.11 -5.03 7.66
N ARG A 26 -0.03 -4.40 8.10
CA ARG A 26 0.46 -3.18 7.46
C ARG A 26 1.07 -3.56 6.11
N ARG A 27 0.47 -3.11 5.01
CA ARG A 27 0.93 -3.33 3.63
C ARG A 27 1.46 -2.03 3.04
N ARG A 28 2.72 -2.01 2.62
CA ARG A 28 3.28 -0.93 1.79
C ARG A 28 2.97 -1.23 0.32
N ARG A 29 2.40 -0.25 -0.36
CA ARG A 29 2.04 -0.30 -1.78
C ARG A 29 2.79 0.75 -2.56
N GLU A 30 3.03 0.49 -3.83
CA GLU A 30 3.61 1.40 -4.82
C GLU A 30 2.64 1.54 -6.00
N CYS A 31 2.40 2.76 -6.46
CA CYS A 31 1.57 3.01 -7.64
C CYS A 31 2.37 2.74 -8.92
N ILE A 32 1.79 2.02 -9.87
CA ILE A 32 2.45 1.72 -11.15
C ILE A 32 2.41 2.94 -12.09
N THR A 33 1.47 3.87 -11.88
CA THR A 33 1.29 5.04 -12.76
C THR A 33 2.13 6.24 -12.35
N CYS A 34 2.21 6.54 -11.05
CA CYS A 34 2.93 7.73 -10.54
C CYS A 34 4.10 7.38 -9.62
N GLU A 35 4.40 6.09 -9.43
CA GLU A 35 5.53 5.57 -8.64
C GLU A 35 5.52 5.97 -7.14
N GLU A 36 4.45 6.62 -6.69
CA GLU A 36 4.27 7.01 -5.29
C GLU A 36 4.02 5.80 -4.38
N ARG A 37 4.59 5.87 -3.18
CA ARG A 37 4.51 4.81 -2.18
C ARG A 37 3.62 5.21 -1.02
N PHE A 38 2.70 4.33 -0.65
CA PHE A 38 1.79 4.56 0.48
C PHE A 38 1.60 3.28 1.31
N THR A 39 1.09 3.44 2.53
CA THR A 39 0.84 2.32 3.43
C THR A 39 -0.66 2.17 3.65
N THR A 40 -1.15 0.94 3.58
CA THR A 40 -2.53 0.56 3.95
C THR A 40 -2.47 -0.36 5.15
N TYR A 41 -3.36 -0.18 6.12
CA TYR A 41 -3.49 -1.04 7.31
C TYR A 41 -4.51 -2.17 7.10
#